data_AF-A0A6N8NQX0-F1
#
_entry.id   AF-A0A6N8NQX0-F1
#
_cell.length_a   1.000
_cell.length_b   1.000
_cell.length_c   1.000
_cell.angle_alpha   90.00
_cell.angle_beta   90.00
_cell.angle_gamma   90.00
#
_symmetry.space_group_name_H-M   'P 1'
#
loop_
_entity.id
_entity.type
_entity.pdbx_description
1 polymer ?
#
loop_
_entity_poly.entity_id
_entity_poly.type
_entity_poly.pdbx_seq_one_letter_code
_entity_poly.pdbx_strand_id
1 'polypeptide(L)'
;MRKKIEMSLIKSPANGVVIKRKISDGLKEIVSLKEKILLETTAKIQSIEEKREEKFIQGYYDGYTKGIIDEMDNFIPLISLLCSELEKKRINMINDLKSILLKPSEEVDVFIKIFESWVTKLPSISGPVNLHIPTSFKDKSLEVESYFVDKSIWNVHITFHDDKRFVFFTDQFIAEFSPQEFV
;
A
#
# COMPACT_ATOMS: atom_id res chain seq x y z
N MET A 1 5.53 -130.21 -13.06
CA MET A 1 5.47 -129.48 -11.78
C MET A 1 5.90 -128.04 -12.02
N ARG A 2 5.04 -127.04 -11.70
CA ARG A 2 5.36 -125.60 -11.85
C ARG A 2 6.01 -125.09 -10.56
N LYS A 3 7.22 -124.52 -10.64
CA LYS A 3 7.87 -123.84 -9.51
C LYS A 3 7.23 -122.47 -9.31
N LYS A 4 6.71 -122.23 -8.11
CA LYS A 4 6.15 -120.95 -7.66
C LYS A 4 7.31 -120.02 -7.30
N ILE A 5 7.38 -118.84 -7.92
CA ILE A 5 8.35 -117.80 -7.58
C ILE A 5 7.72 -116.95 -6.47
N GLU A 6 8.33 -116.89 -5.29
CA GLU A 6 7.95 -115.94 -4.25
C GLU A 6 8.62 -114.60 -4.53
N MET A 7 7.80 -113.58 -4.82
CA MET A 7 8.24 -112.19 -4.81
C MET A 7 8.09 -111.65 -3.40
N SER A 8 9.21 -111.40 -2.73
CA SER A 8 9.23 -110.61 -1.50
C SER A 8 8.93 -109.16 -1.85
N LEU A 9 7.70 -108.72 -1.55
CA LEU A 9 7.35 -107.31 -1.51
C LEU A 9 8.15 -106.68 -0.37
N ILE A 10 9.28 -106.06 -0.70
CA ILE A 10 10.06 -105.25 0.24
C ILE A 10 9.16 -104.11 0.73
N LYS A 11 8.61 -104.27 1.93
CA LYS A 11 8.01 -103.22 2.74
C LYS A 11 9.14 -102.38 3.35
N SER A 12 9.74 -101.49 2.57
CA SER A 12 10.54 -100.40 3.12
C SER A 12 9.77 -99.10 2.91
N PRO A 13 9.54 -98.28 3.96
CA PRO A 13 8.80 -97.05 3.81
C PRO A 13 9.57 -96.11 2.89
N ALA A 14 8.82 -95.36 2.07
CA ALA A 14 9.28 -94.35 1.12
C ALA A 14 9.92 -93.11 1.80
N ASN A 15 10.84 -93.30 2.76
CA ASN A 15 11.47 -92.26 3.56
C ASN A 15 12.27 -91.27 2.71
N GLY A 16 12.94 -91.72 1.65
CA GLY A 16 13.66 -90.84 0.73
C GLY A 16 12.77 -89.92 -0.11
N VAL A 17 11.53 -90.34 -0.40
CA VAL A 17 10.56 -89.57 -1.20
C VAL A 17 9.89 -88.48 -0.35
N VAL A 18 9.56 -88.79 0.91
CA VAL A 18 8.91 -87.85 1.83
C VAL A 18 9.87 -86.73 2.27
N ILE A 19 11.15 -87.05 2.52
CA ILE A 19 12.17 -86.05 2.89
C ILE A 19 12.45 -85.09 1.72
N LYS A 20 12.53 -85.58 0.48
CA LYS A 20 12.70 -84.73 -0.71
C LYS A 20 11.53 -83.78 -0.94
N ARG A 21 10.30 -84.18 -0.59
CA ARG A 21 9.10 -83.34 -0.73
C ARG A 21 9.12 -82.14 0.22
N LYS A 22 9.37 -82.37 1.52
CA LYS A 22 9.48 -81.28 2.51
C LYS A 22 10.55 -80.24 2.15
N ILE A 23 11.70 -80.69 1.66
CA ILE A 23 12.78 -79.79 1.23
C ILE A 23 12.35 -78.98 -0.01
N SER A 24 11.71 -79.62 -0.99
CA SER A 24 11.19 -78.97 -2.19
C SER A 24 10.12 -77.92 -1.88
N ASP A 25 9.19 -78.25 -0.99
CA ASP A 25 8.11 -77.34 -0.59
C ASP A 25 8.66 -76.13 0.18
N GLY A 26 9.62 -76.33 1.09
CA GLY A 26 10.30 -75.22 1.78
C GLY A 26 11.09 -74.31 0.83
N LEU A 27 11.73 -74.87 -0.20
CA LEU A 27 12.40 -74.05 -1.24
C LEU A 27 11.41 -73.21 -2.04
N LYS A 28 10.24 -73.74 -2.39
CA LYS A 28 9.18 -72.97 -3.07
C LYS A 28 8.66 -71.83 -2.20
N GLU A 29 8.51 -72.08 -0.90
CA GLU A 29 8.04 -71.07 0.05
C GLU A 29 9.08 -69.94 0.21
N ILE A 30 10.37 -70.26 0.29
CA ILE A 30 11.46 -69.27 0.30
C ILE A 30 11.46 -68.43 -0.98
N VAL A 31 11.29 -69.04 -2.16
CA VAL A 31 11.21 -68.33 -3.44
C VAL A 31 10.00 -67.39 -3.46
N SER A 32 8.84 -67.87 -3.03
CA SER A 32 7.61 -67.06 -2.98
C SER A 32 7.74 -65.87 -2.01
N LEU A 33 8.34 -66.09 -0.83
CA LEU A 33 8.63 -65.02 0.12
C LEU A 33 9.60 -63.99 -0.46
N LYS A 34 10.65 -64.44 -1.16
CA LYS A 34 11.62 -63.55 -1.81
C LYS A 34 10.96 -62.71 -2.89
N GLU A 35 10.11 -63.29 -3.73
CA GLU A 35 9.35 -62.58 -4.76
C GLU A 35 8.38 -61.55 -4.15
N LYS A 36 7.68 -61.93 -3.08
CA LYS A 36 6.78 -61.02 -2.36
C LYS A 36 7.54 -59.86 -1.73
N ILE A 37 8.65 -60.13 -1.05
CA ILE A 37 9.51 -59.09 -0.47
C ILE A 37 10.03 -58.17 -1.57
N LEU A 38 10.46 -58.71 -2.72
CA LEU A 38 10.93 -57.91 -3.83
C LEU A 38 9.83 -56.98 -4.35
N LEU A 39 8.62 -57.51 -4.60
CA LEU A 39 7.45 -56.73 -5.04
C LEU A 39 7.09 -55.61 -4.05
N GLU A 40 6.97 -55.94 -2.76
CA GLU A 40 6.63 -54.96 -1.71
C GLU A 40 7.72 -53.90 -1.56
N THR A 41 8.99 -54.29 -1.68
CA THR A 41 10.13 -53.37 -1.59
C THR A 41 10.15 -52.43 -2.78
N THR A 42 9.97 -52.94 -4.00
CA THR A 42 9.91 -52.11 -5.21
C THR A 42 8.74 -51.12 -5.15
N ALA A 43 7.55 -51.57 -4.74
CA ALA A 43 6.39 -50.69 -4.58
C ALA A 43 6.63 -49.59 -3.52
N LYS A 44 7.27 -49.92 -2.40
CA LYS A 44 7.66 -48.94 -1.38
C LYS A 44 8.69 -47.93 -1.89
N ILE A 45 9.70 -48.39 -2.63
CA ILE A 45 10.71 -47.51 -3.22
C ILE A 45 10.03 -46.52 -4.17
N GLN A 46 9.16 -47.00 -5.06
CA GLN A 46 8.45 -46.15 -6.00
C GLN A 46 7.55 -45.11 -5.30
N SER A 47 6.81 -45.52 -4.26
CA SER A 47 6.01 -44.59 -3.46
C SER A 47 6.85 -43.53 -2.71
N ILE A 48 8.06 -43.88 -2.28
CA ILE A 48 8.98 -42.93 -1.65
C ILE A 48 9.51 -41.93 -2.67
N GLU A 49 9.84 -42.38 -3.89
CA GLU A 49 10.30 -41.53 -4.97
C GLU A 49 9.23 -40.51 -5.39
N GLU A 50 7.97 -40.95 -5.53
CA GLU A 50 6.83 -40.06 -5.81
C GLU A 50 6.68 -38.99 -4.73
N LYS A 51 6.67 -39.38 -3.44
CA LYS A 51 6.59 -38.44 -2.32
C LYS A 51 7.78 -37.50 -2.23
N ARG A 52 8.97 -37.95 -2.63
CA ARG A 52 10.18 -37.12 -2.67
C ARG A 52 10.02 -36.03 -3.72
N GLU A 53 9.51 -36.37 -4.90
CA GLU A 53 9.27 -35.41 -5.98
C GLU A 53 8.20 -34.38 -5.59
N GLU A 54 7.08 -34.82 -4.98
CA GLU A 54 6.05 -33.92 -4.45
C GLU A 54 6.63 -32.89 -3.47
N LYS A 55 7.46 -33.36 -2.52
CA LYS A 55 8.12 -32.47 -1.55
C LYS A 55 9.12 -31.51 -2.20
N PHE A 56 9.82 -31.95 -3.24
CA PHE A 56 10.74 -31.10 -3.99
C PHE A 56 9.98 -29.96 -4.69
N ILE A 57 8.91 -30.29 -5.40
CA ILE A 57 8.03 -29.32 -6.08
C ILE A 57 7.43 -28.34 -5.08
N GLN A 58 6.92 -28.82 -3.95
CA GLN A 58 6.38 -27.97 -2.90
C GLN A 58 7.44 -27.00 -2.36
N GLY A 59 8.65 -27.49 -2.06
CA GLY A 59 9.75 -26.66 -1.59
C GLY A 59 10.15 -25.56 -2.59
N TYR A 60 10.06 -25.85 -3.89
CA TYR A 60 10.29 -24.85 -4.94
C TYR A 60 9.23 -23.73 -4.89
N TYR A 61 7.95 -24.09 -4.83
CA TYR A 61 6.85 -23.11 -4.75
C TYR A 61 6.88 -22.30 -3.44
N ASP A 62 7.18 -22.94 -2.31
CA ASP A 62 7.32 -22.27 -1.03
C ASP A 62 8.48 -21.27 -1.05
N GLY A 63 9.63 -21.68 -1.60
CA GLY A 63 10.80 -20.81 -1.76
C GLY A 63 10.53 -19.63 -2.68
N TYR A 64 9.85 -19.85 -3.80
CA TYR A 64 9.45 -18.79 -4.73
C TYR A 64 8.48 -17.79 -4.08
N THR A 65 7.45 -18.29 -3.39
CA THR A 65 6.47 -17.46 -2.67
C THR A 65 7.14 -16.62 -1.60
N LYS A 66 8.03 -17.24 -0.80
CA LYS A 66 8.81 -16.52 0.20
C LYS A 66 9.70 -15.45 -0.42
N GLY A 67 10.39 -15.77 -1.52
CA GLY A 67 11.22 -14.78 -2.23
C GLY A 67 10.42 -13.57 -2.71
N ILE A 68 9.20 -13.77 -3.21
CA ILE A 68 8.29 -12.66 -3.56
C ILE A 68 7.93 -11.83 -2.32
N ILE A 69 7.54 -12.47 -1.21
CA ILE A 69 7.17 -11.76 0.02
C ILE A 69 8.35 -10.96 0.56
N ASP A 70 9.53 -11.58 0.68
CA ASP A 70 10.75 -10.93 1.17
C ASP A 70 11.10 -9.69 0.31
N GLU A 71 10.96 -9.81 -1.02
CA GLU A 71 11.19 -8.70 -1.94
C GLU A 71 10.14 -7.59 -1.78
N MET A 72 8.85 -7.94 -1.65
CA MET A 72 7.77 -6.98 -1.39
C MET A 72 7.97 -6.24 -0.06
N ASP A 73 8.37 -6.96 0.99
CA ASP A 73 8.67 -6.39 2.30
C ASP A 73 9.84 -5.40 2.24
N ASN A 74 10.79 -5.58 1.33
CA ASN A 74 11.85 -4.60 1.08
C ASN A 74 11.34 -3.32 0.39
N PHE A 75 10.30 -3.40 -0.43
CA PHE A 75 9.73 -2.25 -1.14
C PHE A 75 8.79 -1.39 -0.27
N ILE A 76 8.08 -1.98 0.69
CA ILE A 76 7.11 -1.26 1.53
C ILE A 76 7.76 -0.06 2.28
N PRO A 77 8.94 -0.19 2.91
CA PRO A 77 9.64 0.94 3.54
C PRO A 77 10.04 2.03 2.54
N LEU A 78 10.43 1.65 1.32
CA LEU A 78 10.83 2.60 0.27
C LEU A 78 9.65 3.43 -0.22
N ILE A 79 8.48 2.79 -0.40
CA ILE A 79 7.23 3.50 -0.74
C ILE A 79 6.86 4.47 0.38
N SER A 80 6.94 4.02 1.64
CA SER A 80 6.64 4.86 2.80
C SER A 80 7.57 6.08 2.91
N LEU A 81 8.87 5.88 2.66
CA LEU A 81 9.86 6.94 2.60
C LEU A 81 9.54 7.94 1.49
N LEU A 82 9.25 7.45 0.28
CA LEU A 82 8.88 8.30 -0.85
C LEU A 82 7.64 9.16 -0.53
N CYS A 83 6.60 8.56 0.05
CA CYS A 83 5.40 9.30 0.46
C CYS A 83 5.72 10.41 1.48
N SER A 84 6.53 10.11 2.48
CA SER A 84 6.97 11.11 3.47
C SER A 84 7.74 12.27 2.83
N GLU A 85 8.67 11.98 1.92
CA GLU A 85 9.44 13.03 1.24
C GLU A 85 8.59 13.88 0.31
N LEU A 86 7.63 13.29 -0.40
CA LEU A 86 6.66 14.02 -1.21
C LEU A 86 5.78 14.95 -0.35
N GLU A 87 5.33 14.48 0.81
CA GLU A 87 4.53 15.28 1.74
C GLU A 87 5.32 16.49 2.27
N LYS A 88 6.58 16.27 2.68
CA LYS A 88 7.47 17.38 3.08
C LYS A 88 7.65 18.40 1.97
N LYS A 89 7.90 17.94 0.73
CA LYS A 89 8.03 18.83 -0.43
C LYS A 89 6.74 19.60 -0.71
N ARG A 90 5.59 18.96 -0.58
CA ARG A 90 4.27 19.62 -0.74
C ARG A 90 4.10 20.74 0.28
N ILE A 91 4.37 20.47 1.55
CA ILE A 91 4.27 21.46 2.63
C ILE A 91 5.22 22.62 2.38
N ASN A 92 6.48 22.34 2.00
CA ASN A 92 7.46 23.38 1.69
C ASN A 92 7.00 24.25 0.52
N MET A 93 6.52 23.66 -0.56
CA MET A 93 6.00 24.40 -1.72
C MET A 93 4.81 25.29 -1.34
N ILE A 94 3.89 24.79 -0.51
CA ILE A 94 2.76 25.58 0.00
C ILE A 94 3.28 26.79 0.79
N ASN A 95 4.24 26.58 1.69
CA ASN A 95 4.83 27.68 2.49
C ASN A 95 5.59 28.69 1.64
N ASP A 96 6.34 28.23 0.62
CA ASP A 96 7.04 29.10 -0.32
C ASP A 96 6.05 29.96 -1.11
N LEU A 97 4.96 29.37 -1.62
CA LEU A 97 3.90 30.09 -2.32
C LEU A 97 3.24 31.12 -1.43
N LYS A 98 2.90 30.74 -0.19
CA LYS A 98 2.33 31.65 0.81
C LYS A 98 3.25 32.84 1.09
N SER A 99 4.56 32.59 1.26
CA SER A 99 5.57 33.63 1.44
C SER A 99 5.68 34.57 0.23
N ILE A 100 5.65 34.01 -0.99
CA ILE A 100 5.64 34.79 -2.24
C ILE A 100 4.39 35.66 -2.34
N LEU A 101 3.22 35.16 -1.93
CA LEU A 101 1.94 35.87 -2.01
C LEU A 101 1.75 36.90 -0.89
N LEU A 102 2.40 36.72 0.26
CA LEU A 102 2.28 37.63 1.40
C LEU A 102 2.75 39.05 1.05
N LYS A 103 3.94 39.18 0.45
CA LYS A 103 4.49 40.52 0.13
C LYS A 103 3.58 41.33 -0.80
N PRO A 104 3.13 40.81 -1.98
CA PRO A 104 2.18 41.52 -2.83
C PRO A 104 0.85 41.82 -2.14
N SER A 105 0.39 40.96 -1.24
CA SER A 105 -0.88 41.18 -0.53
C SER A 105 -0.85 42.35 0.46
N GLU A 106 0.36 42.82 0.81
CA GLU A 106 0.60 44.01 1.63
C GLU A 106 0.84 45.28 0.76
N GLU A 107 0.61 45.20 -0.56
CA GLU A 107 0.68 46.35 -1.46
C GLU A 107 -0.67 47.03 -1.67
N VAL A 108 -0.64 48.36 -1.82
CA VAL A 108 -1.83 49.21 -1.96
C VAL A 108 -2.65 48.84 -3.19
N ASP A 109 -2.00 48.56 -4.32
CA ASP A 109 -2.66 48.15 -5.55
C ASP A 109 -3.50 46.86 -5.38
N VAL A 110 -3.01 45.90 -4.59
CA VAL A 110 -3.72 44.65 -4.34
C VAL A 110 -4.90 44.89 -3.43
N PHE A 111 -4.71 45.69 -2.38
CA PHE A 111 -5.79 46.16 -1.52
C PHE A 111 -6.92 46.84 -2.33
N ILE A 112 -6.56 47.80 -3.20
CA ILE A 112 -7.53 48.52 -4.05
C ILE A 112 -8.30 47.55 -4.94
N LYS A 113 -7.63 46.60 -5.59
CA LYS A 113 -8.29 45.59 -6.44
C LYS A 113 -9.25 44.68 -5.66
N ILE A 114 -8.88 44.29 -4.44
CA ILE A 114 -9.74 43.48 -3.56
C ILE A 114 -10.99 44.29 -3.21
N PHE A 115 -10.81 45.56 -2.82
CA PHE A 115 -11.90 46.47 -2.52
C PHE A 115 -12.83 46.67 -3.73
N GLU A 116 -12.30 47.03 -4.89
CA GLU A 116 -13.04 47.18 -6.16
C GLU A 116 -13.79 45.90 -6.55
N SER A 117 -13.21 44.73 -6.30
CA SER A 117 -13.87 43.44 -6.58
C SER A 117 -15.03 43.15 -5.64
N TRP A 118 -14.94 43.55 -4.37
CA TRP A 118 -15.99 43.33 -3.38
C TRP A 118 -17.23 44.19 -3.67
N VAL A 119 -17.01 45.49 -3.71
CA VAL A 119 -18.01 46.54 -3.89
C VAL A 119 -18.75 46.49 -5.24
N THR A 120 -18.10 46.08 -6.34
CA THR A 120 -18.75 45.95 -7.67
C THR A 120 -19.68 44.75 -7.74
N LYS A 121 -19.52 43.79 -6.82
CA LYS A 121 -20.44 42.66 -6.65
C LYS A 121 -21.60 42.98 -5.71
N LEU A 122 -21.56 44.10 -5.00
CA LEU A 122 -22.67 44.50 -4.14
C LEU A 122 -23.85 45.00 -4.99
N PRO A 123 -25.09 44.75 -4.55
CA PRO A 123 -26.27 45.47 -5.04
C PRO A 123 -26.08 46.99 -4.86
N SER A 124 -26.97 47.79 -5.46
CA SER A 124 -26.95 49.26 -5.33
C SER A 124 -26.75 49.69 -3.87
N ILE A 125 -25.61 50.32 -3.60
CA ILE A 125 -25.21 50.72 -2.26
C ILE A 125 -25.85 52.07 -1.95
N SER A 126 -26.56 52.17 -0.82
CA SER A 126 -26.98 53.44 -0.26
C SER A 126 -26.09 53.80 0.94
N GLY A 127 -25.42 54.94 0.90
CA GLY A 127 -24.64 55.45 2.05
C GLY A 127 -23.12 55.34 1.89
N PRO A 128 -22.37 55.74 2.93
CA PRO A 128 -20.91 55.72 2.90
C PRO A 128 -20.35 54.30 2.94
N VAL A 129 -19.16 54.14 2.35
CA VAL A 129 -18.38 52.90 2.44
C VAL A 129 -17.26 53.14 3.45
N ASN A 130 -17.20 52.32 4.49
CA ASN A 130 -16.22 52.45 5.55
C ASN A 130 -15.10 51.41 5.34
N LEU A 131 -13.86 51.87 5.38
CA LEU A 131 -12.66 51.05 5.32
C LEU A 131 -11.96 51.12 6.65
N HIS A 132 -11.91 50.00 7.36
CA HIS A 132 -11.07 49.82 8.53
C HIS A 132 -9.80 49.11 8.07
N ILE A 133 -8.67 49.82 8.13
CA ILE A 133 -7.41 49.39 7.53
C ILE A 133 -6.34 49.23 8.62
N PRO A 134 -5.47 48.21 8.55
CA PRO A 134 -4.34 48.08 9.47
C PRO A 134 -3.43 49.33 9.52
N THR A 135 -2.95 49.69 10.71
CA THR A 135 -2.03 50.82 10.93
C THR A 135 -0.73 50.67 10.13
N SER A 136 -0.33 49.45 9.76
CA SER A 136 0.82 49.19 8.88
C SER A 136 0.69 49.81 7.48
N PHE A 137 -0.53 50.14 7.04
CA PHE A 137 -0.80 50.83 5.79
C PHE A 137 -0.86 52.36 5.93
N LYS A 138 -0.72 52.88 7.14
CA LYS A 138 -0.82 54.33 7.41
C LYS A 138 0.27 55.12 6.69
N ASP A 139 1.47 54.57 6.55
CA ASP A 139 2.56 55.22 5.82
C ASP A 139 2.29 55.27 4.29
N LYS A 140 1.36 54.43 3.82
CA LYS A 140 0.87 54.41 2.43
C LYS A 140 -0.50 55.12 2.28
N SER A 141 -0.99 55.79 3.33
CA SER A 141 -2.34 56.39 3.38
C SER A 141 -2.60 57.42 2.27
N LEU A 142 -1.59 58.23 1.93
CA LEU A 142 -1.70 59.24 0.86
C LEU A 142 -2.03 58.62 -0.51
N GLU A 143 -1.48 57.44 -0.81
CA GLU A 143 -1.73 56.70 -2.05
C GLU A 143 -3.12 56.06 -2.06
N VAL A 144 -3.56 55.57 -0.90
CA VAL A 144 -4.92 55.03 -0.72
C VAL A 144 -5.97 56.13 -0.84
N GLU A 145 -5.76 57.26 -0.16
CA GLU A 145 -6.67 58.40 -0.17
C GLU A 145 -6.77 59.05 -1.54
N SER A 146 -5.66 59.22 -2.27
CA SER A 146 -5.66 59.81 -3.60
C SER A 146 -6.49 59.00 -4.60
N TYR A 147 -6.40 57.67 -4.54
CA TYR A 147 -7.22 56.79 -5.37
C TYR A 147 -8.74 57.02 -5.16
N PHE A 148 -9.18 57.19 -3.91
CA PHE A 148 -10.60 57.37 -3.60
C PHE A 148 -11.11 58.79 -3.89
N VAL A 149 -10.27 59.80 -3.73
CA VAL A 149 -10.59 61.20 -4.08
C VAL A 149 -10.93 61.31 -5.57
N ASP A 150 -10.14 60.67 -6.43
CA ASP A 150 -10.35 60.69 -7.88
C ASP A 150 -11.61 59.93 -8.30
N LYS A 151 -12.05 58.94 -7.52
CA LYS A 151 -13.14 58.05 -7.87
C LYS A 151 -14.52 58.55 -7.53
N SER A 152 -14.69 59.63 -6.73
CA SER A 152 -15.87 60.48 -6.40
C SER A 152 -17.30 59.87 -6.27
N ILE A 153 -17.48 58.61 -6.62
CA ILE A 153 -18.73 57.87 -6.73
C ILE A 153 -19.05 57.17 -5.39
N TRP A 154 -18.06 57.07 -4.49
CA TRP A 154 -18.09 56.23 -3.31
C TRP A 154 -17.69 57.14 -2.16
N ASN A 155 -18.64 57.44 -1.28
CA ASN A 155 -18.42 58.27 -0.12
C ASN A 155 -17.60 57.47 0.91
N VAL A 156 -16.29 57.35 0.68
CA VAL A 156 -15.39 56.47 1.42
C VAL A 156 -14.89 57.14 2.70
N HIS A 157 -14.99 56.44 3.82
CA HIS A 157 -14.44 56.84 5.11
C HIS A 157 -13.38 55.84 5.55
N ILE A 158 -12.18 56.33 5.89
CA ILE A 158 -11.06 55.46 6.27
C ILE A 158 -10.77 55.64 7.76
N THR A 159 -10.65 54.52 8.47
CA THR A 159 -10.18 54.45 9.85
C THR A 159 -9.05 53.43 9.95
N PHE A 160 -8.11 53.67 10.87
CA PHE A 160 -6.95 52.80 11.07
C PHE A 160 -7.02 52.05 12.41
N HIS A 161 -6.51 50.82 12.45
CA HIS A 161 -6.47 49.99 13.65
C HIS A 161 -5.26 49.07 13.74
N ASP A 162 -4.99 48.53 14.92
CA ASP A 162 -3.79 47.72 15.18
C ASP A 162 -3.92 46.24 14.80
N ASP A 163 -5.13 45.76 14.50
CA ASP A 163 -5.34 44.44 13.89
C ASP A 163 -4.79 44.38 12.44
N LYS A 164 -4.56 43.18 11.92
CA LYS A 164 -3.98 42.89 10.60
C LYS A 164 -5.02 42.69 9.51
N ARG A 165 -6.30 42.62 9.89
CA ARG A 165 -7.42 42.39 8.98
C ARG A 165 -7.84 43.69 8.32
N PHE A 166 -8.15 43.66 7.04
CA PHE A 166 -8.86 44.73 6.37
C PHE A 166 -10.36 44.47 6.51
N VAL A 167 -11.11 45.49 6.90
CA VAL A 167 -12.57 45.40 7.04
C VAL A 167 -13.21 46.45 6.14
N PHE A 168 -14.11 46.00 5.28
CA PHE A 168 -14.91 46.84 4.40
C PHE A 168 -16.35 46.72 4.81
N PHE A 169 -17.04 47.83 5.05
CA PHE A 169 -18.45 47.74 5.40
C PHE A 169 -19.28 48.94 4.98
N THR A 170 -20.55 48.67 4.76
CA THR A 170 -21.63 49.66 4.61
C THR A 170 -22.64 49.42 5.73
N ASP A 171 -23.75 50.16 5.72
CA ASP A 171 -24.86 49.89 6.64
C ASP A 171 -25.48 48.49 6.47
N GLN A 172 -25.23 47.82 5.34
CA GLN A 172 -25.89 46.57 4.93
C GLN A 172 -24.94 45.39 4.73
N PHE A 173 -23.66 45.64 4.43
CA PHE A 173 -22.71 44.60 4.05
C PHE A 173 -21.40 44.76 4.79
N ILE A 174 -20.75 43.64 5.11
CA ILE A 174 -19.41 43.59 5.68
C ILE A 174 -18.58 42.54 4.94
N ALA A 175 -17.30 42.84 4.73
CA ALA A 175 -16.30 41.89 4.29
C ALA A 175 -15.02 42.08 5.09
N GLU A 176 -14.36 40.96 5.36
CA GLU A 176 -13.07 40.92 6.03
C GLU A 176 -12.06 40.22 5.12
N PHE A 177 -10.85 40.74 5.09
CA PHE A 177 -9.73 40.17 4.36
C PHE A 177 -8.49 40.21 5.24
N SER A 178 -7.88 39.06 5.48
CA SER A 178 -6.65 38.94 6.26
C SER A 178 -5.60 38.22 5.43
N PRO A 179 -4.62 38.92 4.83
CA PRO A 179 -3.62 38.25 4.01
C PRO A 179 -2.83 37.19 4.79
N GLN A 180 -2.68 37.40 6.10
CA GLN A 180 -1.92 36.50 6.98
C GLN A 180 -2.68 35.23 7.39
N GLU A 181 -4.01 35.18 7.25
CA GLU A 181 -4.77 33.94 7.47
C GLU A 181 -4.59 32.94 6.34
N PHE A 182 -4.15 33.42 5.17
CA PHE A 182 -3.85 32.57 4.01
C PHE A 182 -2.39 32.11 3.96
N VAL A 183 -1.58 32.45 4.99
CA VAL A 183 -0.14 32.13 5.12
C VAL A 183 0.09 31.19 6.30
#